data_AF-A0A523QU89-F1
#
_entry.id   AF-A0A523QU89-F1
#
_cell.length_a   1.000
_cell.length_b   1.000
_cell.length_c   1.000
_cell.angle_alpha   90.00
_cell.angle_beta   90.00
_cell.angle_gamma   90.00
#
_symmetry.space_group_name_H-M   'P 1'
#
loop_
_entity.id
_entity.type
_entity.pdbx_description
1 polymer ?
#
loop_
_entity_poly.entity_id
_entity_poly.type
_entity_poly.pdbx_seq_one_letter_code
_entity_poly.pdbx_strand_id
1 'polypeptide(L)'
;MRSLNWFAISAGIILGLIFLAAGLGKLLNPMESSVIFVFPEFLPNAVDRFIYQWLPYLEIIIGVLLITGIAARLVASLALALTVSLIASNSILLVQGFGDKPCGCFGEAERWVQLRLSIADALYIDIAMLILGVMVVLYYQGKFVNVYPWFLRRD
;
A
#
# COMPACT_ATOMS: atom_id res chain seq x y z
N MET A 1 6.16 9.58 -25.57
CA MET A 1 5.39 8.36 -25.21
C MET A 1 6.25 7.30 -24.50
N ARG A 2 7.45 6.96 -24.99
CA ARG A 2 8.36 6.01 -24.32
C ARG A 2 8.81 6.45 -22.91
N SER A 3 9.14 7.73 -22.70
CA SER A 3 9.59 8.26 -21.39
C SER A 3 8.53 8.16 -20.28
N LEU A 4 7.26 8.48 -20.59
CA LEU A 4 6.15 8.38 -19.63
C LEU A 4 5.92 6.95 -19.12
N ASN A 5 6.15 5.94 -19.96
CA ASN A 5 6.06 4.54 -19.53
C ASN A 5 7.16 4.18 -18.52
N TRP A 6 8.39 4.68 -18.68
CA TRP A 6 9.46 4.46 -17.72
C TRP A 6 9.14 5.10 -16.37
N PHE A 7 8.60 6.32 -16.35
CA PHE A 7 8.14 6.95 -15.11
C PHE A 7 7.04 6.14 -14.43
N ALA A 8 6.07 5.61 -15.18
CA ALA A 8 5.01 4.75 -14.62
C ALA A 8 5.57 3.44 -14.06
N ILE A 9 6.54 2.82 -14.72
CA ILE A 9 7.21 1.60 -14.22
C ILE A 9 7.95 1.90 -12.92
N SER A 10 8.75 2.98 -12.89
CA SER A 10 9.46 3.40 -11.68
C SER A 10 8.49 3.71 -10.53
N ALA A 11 7.39 4.41 -10.80
CA ALA A 11 6.35 4.68 -9.81
C ALA A 11 5.72 3.39 -9.28
N GLY A 12 5.45 2.42 -10.16
CA GLY A 12 4.93 1.10 -9.78
C GLY A 12 5.91 0.31 -8.92
N ILE A 13 7.21 0.33 -9.23
CA ILE A 13 8.25 -0.33 -8.42
C ILE A 13 8.32 0.30 -7.04
N ILE A 14 8.36 1.64 -6.95
CA ILE A 14 8.41 2.35 -5.66
C ILE A 14 7.17 2.02 -4.84
N LEU A 15 5.98 2.14 -5.43
CA LEU A 15 4.72 1.81 -4.76
C LEU A 15 4.70 0.35 -4.29
N GLY A 16 5.16 -0.56 -5.13
CA GLY A 16 5.21 -1.99 -4.81
C GLY A 16 6.21 -2.32 -3.69
N LEU A 17 7.35 -1.64 -3.64
CA LEU A 17 8.32 -1.77 -2.53
C LEU A 17 7.74 -1.29 -1.20
N ILE A 18 6.97 -0.20 -1.21
CA ILE A 18 6.30 0.32 -0.01
C ILE A 18 5.29 -0.71 0.52
N PHE A 19 4.43 -1.24 -0.35
CA PHE A 19 3.46 -2.28 0.01
C PHE A 19 4.13 -3.58 0.50
N LEU A 20 5.23 -4.01 -0.15
CA LEU A 20 6.01 -5.14 0.31
C LEU A 20 6.59 -4.93 1.71
N ALA A 21 7.20 -3.76 1.95
CA ALA A 21 7.76 -3.42 3.26
C ALA A 21 6.69 -3.41 4.35
N ALA A 22 5.52 -2.82 4.06
CA ALA A 22 4.39 -2.78 4.98
C ALA A 22 3.86 -4.19 5.30
N GLY A 23 3.58 -5.00 4.27
CA GLY A 23 3.02 -6.33 4.46
C GLY A 23 4.00 -7.31 5.12
N LEU A 24 5.27 -7.30 4.73
CA LEU A 24 6.30 -8.12 5.39
C LEU A 24 6.51 -7.69 6.84
N GLY A 25 6.57 -6.38 7.10
CA GLY A 25 6.70 -5.84 8.45
C GLY A 25 5.55 -6.27 9.38
N LYS A 26 4.32 -6.35 8.86
CA LYS A 26 3.16 -6.86 9.60
C LYS A 26 3.17 -8.38 9.79
N LEU A 27 3.67 -9.15 8.82
CA LEU A 27 3.76 -10.62 8.95
C LEU A 27 4.84 -11.08 9.93
N LEU A 28 5.97 -10.37 10.02
CA LEU A 28 7.10 -10.78 10.84
C LEU A 28 6.77 -10.79 12.34
N ASN A 29 5.90 -9.87 12.80
CA ASN A 29 5.52 -9.79 14.21
C ASN A 29 4.06 -9.33 14.39
N PRO A 30 3.08 -10.25 14.22
CA PRO A 30 1.66 -9.91 14.32
C PRO A 30 1.21 -9.53 15.74
N MET A 31 1.96 -9.92 16.77
CA MET A 31 1.63 -9.64 18.18
C MET A 31 1.97 -8.20 18.61
N GLU A 32 2.88 -7.54 17.90
CA GLU A 32 3.32 -6.17 18.21
C GLU A 32 2.92 -5.15 17.13
N SER A 33 2.19 -5.58 16.09
CA SER A 33 1.60 -4.65 15.13
C SER A 33 0.49 -3.86 15.85
N SER A 34 0.84 -2.68 16.36
CA SER A 34 -0.10 -1.73 16.94
C SER A 34 -0.89 -0.99 15.86
N VAL A 35 -1.21 -1.64 14.73
CA VAL A 35 -1.94 -0.97 13.64
C VAL A 35 -3.33 -0.70 14.15
N ILE A 36 -3.60 0.57 14.41
CA ILE A 36 -4.93 1.04 14.74
C ILE A 36 -5.64 1.23 13.40
N PHE A 37 -6.25 0.16 12.88
CA PHE A 37 -7.12 0.28 11.71
C PHE A 37 -8.55 0.51 12.18
N VAL A 38 -9.12 1.65 11.80
CA VAL A 38 -10.51 1.98 12.10
C VAL A 38 -11.39 1.31 11.06
N PHE A 39 -12.14 0.29 11.50
CA PHE A 39 -13.19 -0.32 10.71
C PHE A 39 -14.51 0.45 10.86
N PRO A 40 -15.37 0.49 9.82
CA PRO A 40 -16.67 1.12 9.92
C PRO A 40 -17.57 0.41 10.94
N GLU A 41 -18.35 1.16 11.72
CA GLU A 41 -19.21 0.63 12.81
C GLU A 41 -20.27 -0.40 12.34
N PHE A 42 -20.58 -0.44 11.04
CA PHE A 42 -21.55 -1.37 10.47
C PHE A 42 -20.96 -2.75 10.12
N LEU A 43 -19.63 -2.94 10.18
CA LEU A 43 -19.02 -4.25 9.96
C LEU A 43 -19.11 -5.12 11.23
N PRO A 44 -19.44 -6.42 11.11
CA PRO A 44 -19.35 -7.33 12.22
C PRO A 44 -17.89 -7.52 12.67
N ASN A 45 -17.63 -7.56 13.98
CA ASN A 45 -16.30 -7.82 14.58
C ASN A 45 -15.57 -9.08 14.05
N ALA A 46 -16.31 -10.04 13.47
CA ALA A 46 -15.73 -11.22 12.85
C ALA A 46 -15.10 -10.90 11.47
N VAL A 47 -15.72 -9.98 10.72
CA VAL A 47 -15.26 -9.52 9.41
C VAL A 47 -14.03 -8.63 9.56
N ASP A 48 -14.00 -7.76 10.56
CA ASP A 48 -12.85 -6.88 10.84
C ASP A 48 -11.58 -7.68 11.10
N ARG A 49 -11.68 -8.67 11.99
CA ARG A 49 -10.56 -9.58 12.30
C ARG A 49 -10.10 -10.37 11.08
N PHE A 50 -11.04 -10.80 10.24
CA PHE A 50 -10.70 -11.50 9.00
C PHE A 50 -9.96 -10.57 8.04
N ILE A 51 -10.47 -9.37 7.77
CA ILE A 51 -9.82 -8.41 6.87
C ILE A 51 -8.44 -8.06 7.40
N TYR A 52 -8.31 -7.76 8.69
CA TYR A 52 -7.04 -7.40 9.31
C TYR A 52 -5.99 -8.52 9.18
N GLN A 53 -6.41 -9.78 9.38
CA GLN A 53 -5.53 -10.94 9.21
C GLN A 53 -5.06 -11.14 7.76
N TRP A 54 -5.92 -10.86 6.77
CA TRP A 54 -5.62 -11.05 5.35
C TRP A 54 -4.94 -9.84 4.69
N LEU A 55 -5.05 -8.66 5.30
CA LEU A 55 -4.46 -7.41 4.85
C LEU A 55 -2.97 -7.53 4.48
N PRO A 56 -2.07 -8.07 5.34
CA PRO A 56 -0.65 -8.13 5.01
C PRO A 56 -0.34 -9.03 3.81
N TYR A 57 -1.13 -10.09 3.61
CA TYR A 57 -1.00 -10.93 2.42
C TYR A 57 -1.40 -10.18 1.15
N LEU A 58 -2.47 -9.38 1.20
CA LEU A 58 -2.89 -8.53 0.09
C LEU A 58 -1.83 -7.48 -0.24
N GLU A 59 -1.24 -6.83 0.77
CA GLU A 59 -0.16 -5.86 0.60
C GLU A 59 1.05 -6.49 -0.11
N ILE A 60 1.46 -7.69 0.30
CA ILE A 60 2.57 -8.40 -0.33
C ILE A 60 2.26 -8.76 -1.79
N ILE A 61 1.07 -9.32 -2.05
CA ILE A 61 0.66 -9.70 -3.41
C ILE A 61 0.63 -8.48 -4.33
N ILE A 62 0.03 -7.38 -3.88
CA ILE A 62 -0.01 -6.11 -4.61
C ILE A 62 1.42 -5.62 -4.88
N GLY A 63 2.28 -5.66 -3.86
CA GLY A 63 3.66 -5.22 -3.96
C GLY A 63 4.48 -5.99 -5.01
N VAL A 64 4.43 -7.33 -4.97
CA VAL A 64 5.10 -8.20 -5.94
C VAL A 64 4.57 -7.97 -7.36
N LEU A 65 3.26 -7.87 -7.52
CA LEU A 65 2.65 -7.69 -8.83
C LEU A 65 2.97 -6.32 -9.45
N LEU A 66 3.04 -5.26 -8.64
CA LEU A 66 3.48 -3.93 -9.12
C LEU A 66 4.95 -3.92 -9.52
N ILE A 67 5.84 -4.54 -8.74
CA ILE A 67 7.27 -4.62 -9.05
C ILE A 67 7.51 -5.42 -10.33
N THR A 68 6.79 -6.53 -10.53
CA THR A 68 6.88 -7.35 -11.74
C THR A 68 6.14 -6.74 -12.93
N GLY A 69 5.28 -5.74 -12.70
CA GLY A 69 4.47 -5.08 -13.73
C GLY A 69 3.34 -5.94 -14.30
N ILE A 70 3.03 -7.05 -13.63
CA ILE A 70 1.95 -7.98 -14.02
C ILE A 70 0.61 -7.34 -13.66
N ALA A 71 -0.28 -7.24 -14.64
CA ALA A 71 -1.58 -6.59 -14.52
C ALA A 71 -1.49 -5.19 -13.84
N ALA A 72 -0.42 -4.44 -14.12
CA ALA A 72 -0.05 -3.24 -13.36
C ALA A 72 -1.19 -2.22 -13.18
N ARG A 73 -2.07 -2.03 -14.19
CA ARG A 73 -3.23 -1.12 -14.05
C ARG A 73 -4.29 -1.65 -13.08
N LEU A 74 -4.61 -2.93 -13.16
CA LEU A 74 -5.54 -3.58 -12.23
C LEU A 74 -4.97 -3.54 -10.81
N VAL A 75 -3.72 -3.94 -10.66
CA VAL A 75 -3.06 -4.01 -9.36
C VAL A 75 -2.88 -2.62 -8.76
N ALA A 76 -2.53 -1.60 -9.56
CA ALA A 76 -2.48 -0.22 -9.10
C ALA A 76 -3.86 0.31 -8.69
N SER A 77 -4.95 -0.11 -9.35
CA SER A 77 -6.31 0.25 -8.91
C SER A 77 -6.68 -0.37 -7.56
N LEU A 78 -6.27 -1.62 -7.31
CA LEU A 78 -6.43 -2.28 -6.01
C LEU A 78 -5.55 -1.61 -4.94
N ALA A 79 -4.31 -1.28 -5.28
CA ALA A 79 -3.41 -0.52 -4.43
C ALA A 79 -4.01 0.83 -4.03
N LEU A 80 -4.60 1.57 -4.99
CA LEU A 80 -5.29 2.83 -4.72
C LEU A 80 -6.49 2.66 -3.78
N ALA A 81 -7.33 1.64 -4.00
CA ALA A 81 -8.46 1.36 -3.11
C ALA A 81 -7.99 1.08 -1.67
N LEU A 82 -6.89 0.33 -1.53
CA LEU A 82 -6.28 0.03 -0.25
C LEU A 82 -5.68 1.29 0.41
N THR A 83 -4.93 2.09 -0.33
CA THR A 83 -4.37 3.37 0.16
C THR A 83 -5.46 4.35 0.57
N VAL A 84 -6.54 4.49 -0.19
CA VAL A 84 -7.69 5.33 0.21
C VAL A 84 -8.31 4.85 1.51
N SER A 85 -8.40 3.53 1.71
CA SER A 85 -8.92 2.96 2.96
C SER A 85 -8.01 3.29 4.14
N LEU A 86 -6.69 3.21 3.96
CA LEU A 86 -5.69 3.63 4.97
C LEU A 86 -5.78 5.12 5.28
N ILE A 87 -5.88 5.97 4.26
CA ILE A 87 -6.05 7.43 4.41
C ILE A 87 -7.30 7.73 5.23
N ALA A 88 -8.43 7.06 4.94
CA ALA A 88 -9.67 7.27 5.66
C ALA A 88 -9.52 6.91 7.15
N SER A 89 -8.97 5.72 7.46
CA SER A 89 -8.72 5.30 8.84
C SER A 89 -7.76 6.25 9.58
N ASN A 90 -6.65 6.65 8.94
CA ASN A 90 -5.67 7.57 9.50
C ASN A 90 -6.26 8.97 9.73
N SER A 91 -7.10 9.46 8.80
CA SER A 91 -7.77 10.75 8.92
C SER A 91 -8.75 10.77 10.09
N ILE A 92 -9.48 9.69 10.33
CA ILE A 92 -10.38 9.57 11.49
C ILE A 92 -9.57 9.63 12.79
N LEU A 93 -8.46 8.90 12.88
CA LEU A 93 -7.59 8.92 14.06
C LEU A 93 -6.93 10.28 14.29
N LEU A 94 -6.59 10.98 13.22
CA LEU A 94 -6.06 12.34 13.29
C LEU A 94 -7.10 13.30 13.89
N VAL A 95 -8.36 13.23 13.44
CA VAL A 95 -9.47 14.04 14.00
C VAL A 95 -9.76 13.69 15.46
N GLN A 96 -9.55 12.43 15.87
CA GLN A 96 -9.67 11.99 17.25
C GLN A 96 -8.50 12.42 18.16
N GLY A 97 -7.51 13.14 17.62
CA GLY A 97 -6.36 13.64 18.39
C GLY A 97 -5.25 12.61 18.60
N PHE A 98 -5.23 11.52 17.82
CA PHE A 98 -4.17 10.51 17.89
C PHE A 98 -3.01 10.74 16.92
N GLY A 99 -2.91 11.92 16.29
CA GLY A 99 -1.91 12.25 15.28
C GLY A 99 -0.46 11.89 15.64
N ASP A 100 -0.06 12.13 16.88
CA ASP A 100 1.31 11.89 17.38
C ASP A 100 1.56 10.43 17.83
N LYS A 101 0.54 9.57 17.81
CA LYS A 101 0.70 8.17 18.19
C LYS A 101 1.38 7.38 17.07
N PRO A 102 2.11 6.31 17.40
CA PRO A 102 2.69 5.43 16.40
C PRO A 102 1.57 4.78 15.58
N CYS A 103 1.61 4.90 14.24
CA CYS A 103 0.63 4.23 13.38
C CYS A 103 0.78 2.71 13.48
N GLY A 104 2.02 2.22 13.49
CA GLY A 104 2.32 0.79 13.31
C GLY A 104 2.07 0.32 11.87
N CYS A 105 1.81 1.23 10.93
CA CYS A 105 1.49 0.99 9.52
C CYS A 105 2.47 0.05 8.83
N PHE A 106 3.76 0.08 9.21
CA PHE A 106 4.80 -0.78 8.64
C PHE A 106 5.25 -1.93 9.58
N GLY A 107 4.59 -2.12 10.72
CA GLY A 107 4.88 -3.21 11.65
C GLY A 107 6.34 -3.25 12.11
N GLU A 108 6.97 -4.43 12.05
CA GLU A 108 8.38 -4.59 12.45
C GLU A 108 9.34 -3.75 11.61
N ALA A 109 9.01 -3.43 10.36
CA ALA A 109 9.90 -2.66 9.47
C ALA A 109 10.26 -1.29 10.05
N GLU A 110 9.38 -0.69 10.85
CA GLU A 110 9.64 0.54 11.62
C GLU A 110 10.78 0.36 12.63
N ARG A 111 10.83 -0.79 13.31
CA ARG A 111 11.89 -1.13 14.27
C ARG A 111 13.23 -1.37 13.59
N TRP A 112 13.25 -2.05 12.45
CA TRP A 112 14.49 -2.28 11.69
C TRP A 112 15.16 -0.98 11.26
N VAL A 113 14.35 0.03 10.89
CA VAL A 113 14.83 1.36 10.47
C VAL A 113 14.98 2.32 11.64
N GLN A 114 14.66 1.89 12.87
CA GLN A 114 14.60 2.71 14.08
C GLN A 114 13.75 3.99 13.90
N LEU A 115 12.73 3.91 13.03
CA LEU A 115 11.86 5.02 12.67
C LEU A 115 10.48 4.73 13.23
N ARG A 116 9.94 5.62 14.07
CA ARG A 116 8.55 5.53 14.53
C ARG A 116 7.71 6.49 13.71
N LEU A 117 6.85 5.94 12.85
CA LEU A 117 5.96 6.77 12.03
C LEU A 117 4.75 7.17 12.85
N SER A 118 4.54 8.48 13.01
CA SER A 118 3.29 9.01 13.55
C SER A 118 2.15 8.78 12.56
N ILE A 119 0.90 8.89 13.02
CA ILE A 119 -0.27 8.82 12.12
C ILE A 119 -0.22 9.95 11.07
N ALA A 120 0.30 11.12 11.46
CA ALA A 120 0.51 12.23 10.53
C ALA A 120 1.58 11.89 9.46
N ASP A 121 2.71 11.30 9.86
CA ASP A 121 3.77 10.88 8.93
C ASP A 121 3.28 9.79 7.97
N ALA A 122 2.52 8.83 8.49
CA ALA A 122 1.89 7.79 7.69
C ALA A 122 0.95 8.39 6.62
N LEU A 123 0.16 9.41 6.99
CA LEU A 123 -0.72 10.09 6.05
C LEU A 123 0.05 10.77 4.89
N TYR A 124 1.23 11.35 5.16
CA TYR A 124 2.09 11.88 4.10
C TYR A 124 2.58 10.80 3.15
N ILE A 125 2.96 9.64 3.68
CA ILE A 125 3.36 8.47 2.87
C ILE A 125 2.16 7.98 2.04
N ASP A 126 0.97 7.90 2.63
CA ASP A 126 -0.25 7.46 1.93
C ASP A 126 -0.62 8.41 0.78
N ILE A 127 -0.47 9.73 0.96
CA ILE A 127 -0.69 10.71 -0.11
C ILE A 127 0.32 10.50 -1.24
N ALA A 128 1.60 10.25 -0.91
CA ALA A 128 2.61 9.93 -1.91
C ALA A 128 2.28 8.63 -2.66
N MET A 129 1.85 7.59 -1.95
CA MET A 129 1.38 6.33 -2.54
C MET A 129 0.18 6.54 -3.47
N LEU A 130 -0.75 7.42 -3.10
CA LEU A 130 -1.92 7.74 -3.91
C LEU A 130 -1.52 8.43 -5.22
N ILE A 131 -0.58 9.38 -5.17
CA ILE A 131 -0.03 10.03 -6.38
C ILE A 131 0.66 8.99 -7.28
N LEU A 132 1.52 8.13 -6.70
CA LEU A 132 2.20 7.07 -7.45
C LEU A 132 1.22 6.10 -8.10
N GLY A 133 0.18 5.67 -7.37
CA GLY A 133 -0.85 4.78 -7.89
C GLY A 133 -1.64 5.40 -9.05
N VAL A 134 -2.02 6.68 -8.93
CA VAL A 134 -2.70 7.42 -10.00
C VAL A 134 -1.79 7.54 -11.23
N MET A 135 -0.49 7.85 -11.03
CA MET A 135 0.47 7.88 -12.13
C MET A 135 0.56 6.53 -12.87
N VAL A 136 0.61 5.41 -12.14
CA VAL A 136 0.62 4.08 -12.77
C VAL A 136 -0.68 3.83 -13.54
N VAL A 137 -1.85 4.14 -12.99
CA VAL A 137 -3.14 3.88 -13.65
C VAL A 137 -3.32 4.71 -14.94
N LEU A 138 -2.86 5.97 -14.94
CA LEU A 138 -3.01 6.89 -16.07
C LEU A 138 -1.93 6.72 -17.14
N TYR A 139 -0.67 6.52 -16.73
CA TYR A 139 0.47 6.55 -17.67
C TYR A 139 0.98 5.18 -18.10
N TYR A 140 0.61 4.09 -17.42
CA TYR A 140 1.01 2.74 -17.84
C TYR A 140 0.24 2.32 -19.10
N GLN A 141 0.91 2.28 -20.24
CA GLN A 141 0.30 1.92 -21.55
C GLN A 141 0.02 0.41 -21.73
N GLY A 142 -0.04 -0.38 -20.66
CA GLY A 142 -0.41 -1.80 -20.70
C GLY A 142 -1.94 -2.02 -20.73
N LYS A 143 -2.36 -3.17 -21.26
CA LYS A 143 -3.74 -3.67 -21.06
C LYS A 143 -4.01 -3.89 -19.57
N PHE A 144 -5.28 -3.80 -19.14
CA PHE A 144 -5.68 -3.98 -17.74
C PHE A 144 -5.21 -5.32 -17.14
N VAL A 145 -5.24 -6.39 -17.94
CA VAL A 145 -4.80 -7.74 -17.55
C VAL A 145 -3.64 -8.17 -18.43
N ASN A 146 -2.54 -7.40 -18.40
CA ASN A 146 -1.32 -7.82 -19.09
C ASN A 146 -0.50 -8.76 -18.20
N VAL A 147 -0.31 -10.00 -18.62
CA VAL A 147 0.43 -11.01 -17.84
C VAL A 147 1.94 -10.94 -18.11
N TYR A 148 2.38 -10.21 -19.14
CA TYR A 148 3.79 -10.09 -19.48
C TYR A 148 4.52 -9.13 -18.54
N PRO A 149 5.57 -9.59 -17.84
CA PRO A 149 6.41 -8.73 -17.02
C PRO A 149 7.07 -7.65 -17.85
N TRP A 150 7.30 -6.48 -17.24
CA TRP A 150 7.85 -5.32 -17.96
C TRP A 150 9.25 -5.58 -18.54
N PHE A 151 10.07 -6.43 -17.90
CA PHE A 151 11.43 -6.76 -18.34
C PHE A 151 11.50 -7.77 -19.50
N LEU A 152 10.41 -8.49 -19.79
CA LEU A 152 10.30 -9.42 -20.92
C LEU A 152 9.70 -8.76 -22.16
N ARG A 153 9.33 -7.48 -22.08
CA ARG A 153 8.77 -6.71 -23.18
C ARG A 153 9.89 -6.38 -24.17
N ARG A 154 10.00 -7.18 -25.23
CA ARG A 154 10.78 -6.82 -26.42
C ARG A 154 9.98 -5.78 -27.19
N ASP A 155 10.34 -4.51 -26.97
CA ASP A 155 9.88 -3.39 -27.79
C ASP A 155 10.28 -3.56 -29.27
#